data_AF-A0AAP0R9D1-F1
#
_entry.id   AF-A0AAP0R9D1-F1
#
_cell.length_a   1.000
_cell.length_b   1.000
_cell.length_c   1.000
_cell.angle_alpha   90.00
_cell.angle_beta   90.00
_cell.angle_gamma   90.00
#
_symmetry.space_group_name_H-M   'P 1'
#
loop_
_entity.id
_entity.type
_entity.pdbx_description
1 polymer ?
#
loop_
_entity_poly.entity_id
_entity_poly.type
_entity_poly.pdbx_seq_one_letter_code
_entity_poly.pdbx_strand_id
1 'polypeptide(L)'
;MHRLQGTISDMVKDASQGISFVCNNIAEYGGDPNRIYLMGQSAGAHISACALLDQAIKESDESESTSWSVSQIKAYFGLSGGYNLFNLVDHFHSRGLYRSIFLSIMEGEQSLKQFSPELMVQDPSITNAIPFLPRIILFHGTADCSIPFEARFESPLK
;
A
#
# COMPACT_ATOMS: atom_id res chain seq x y z
N MET A 1 28.93 1.32 -8.15
CA MET A 1 27.45 1.42 -8.22
C MET A 1 26.96 1.87 -6.85
N HIS A 2 26.42 3.08 -6.74
CA HIS A 2 25.71 3.48 -5.53
C HIS A 2 24.41 2.65 -5.47
N ARG A 3 24.26 1.78 -4.46
CA ARG A 3 22.96 1.19 -4.14
C ARG A 3 22.02 2.35 -3.76
N LEU A 4 20.80 2.33 -4.29
CA LEU A 4 19.73 3.16 -3.75
C LEU A 4 19.55 2.82 -2.26
N GLN A 5 19.38 3.84 -1.45
CA GLN A 5 19.26 3.72 0.01
C GLN A 5 17.77 3.61 0.35
N GLY A 6 17.21 2.40 0.19
CA GLY A 6 15.82 2.08 0.51
C GLY A 6 15.08 1.37 -0.63
N THR A 7 14.48 0.23 -0.33
CA THR A 7 13.59 -0.51 -1.23
C THR A 7 12.12 -0.35 -0.83
N ILE A 8 11.20 -0.83 -1.67
CA ILE A 8 9.78 -0.81 -1.34
C ILE A 8 9.47 -1.63 -0.08
N SER A 9 10.14 -2.75 0.19
CA SER A 9 9.97 -3.48 1.46
C SER A 9 10.36 -2.63 2.66
N ASP A 10 11.48 -1.89 2.57
CA ASP A 10 11.89 -0.98 3.63
C ASP A 10 10.81 0.09 3.87
N MET A 11 10.30 0.71 2.80
CA MET A 11 9.26 1.73 2.87
C MET A 11 7.94 1.21 3.46
N VAL A 12 7.51 0.01 3.06
CA VAL A 12 6.30 -0.65 3.59
C VAL A 12 6.48 -0.98 5.07
N LYS A 13 7.65 -1.49 5.45
CA LYS A 13 7.99 -1.80 6.84
C LYS A 13 8.02 -0.54 7.71
N ASP A 14 8.59 0.56 7.22
CA ASP A 14 8.63 1.84 7.93
C ASP A 14 7.22 2.44 8.07
N ALA A 15 6.40 2.37 7.02
CA ALA A 15 5.00 2.79 7.08
C ALA A 15 4.21 1.98 8.11
N SER A 16 4.36 0.64 8.13
CA SER A 16 3.72 -0.24 9.11
C SER A 16 4.16 0.08 10.55
N GLN A 17 5.45 0.36 10.78
CA GLN A 17 5.95 0.79 12.09
C GLN A 17 5.35 2.14 12.51
N GLY A 18 5.24 3.10 11.59
CA GLY A 18 4.59 4.38 11.84
C GLY A 18 3.11 4.22 12.21
N ILE A 19 2.38 3.36 11.51
CA ILE A 19 1.00 3.03 11.84
C ILE A 19 0.91 2.37 13.22
N SER A 20 1.78 1.40 13.51
CA SER A 20 1.84 0.74 14.82
C SER A 20 2.07 1.74 15.95
N PHE A 21 2.99 2.69 15.76
CA PHE A 21 3.23 3.74 16.75
C PHE A 21 1.98 4.57 17.01
N VAL A 22 1.28 5.02 15.96
CA VAL A 22 0.03 5.77 16.11
C VAL A 22 -1.02 4.91 16.83
N CYS A 23 -1.28 3.70 16.36
CA CYS A 23 -2.25 2.78 16.95
C CYS A 23 -2.02 2.54 18.46
N ASN A 24 -0.77 2.49 18.89
CA ASN A 24 -0.41 2.18 20.27
C ASN A 24 -0.29 3.41 21.18
N ASN A 25 -0.02 4.60 20.62
CA ASN A 25 0.34 5.78 21.43
C ASN A 25 -0.60 6.97 21.23
N ILE A 26 -1.53 6.97 20.25
CA ILE A 26 -2.35 8.15 19.92
C ILE A 26 -3.13 8.73 21.10
N ALA A 27 -3.53 7.89 22.07
CA ALA A 27 -4.21 8.32 23.29
C ALA A 27 -3.36 9.25 24.16
N GLU A 28 -2.04 9.03 24.20
CA GLU A 28 -1.09 9.87 24.95
C GLU A 28 -0.96 11.27 24.34
N TYR A 29 -1.25 11.39 23.04
CA TYR A 29 -1.29 12.65 22.30
C TYR A 29 -2.70 13.28 22.24
N GLY A 30 -3.66 12.75 23.00
CA GLY A 30 -5.03 13.25 23.09
C GLY A 30 -5.96 12.85 21.94
N GLY A 31 -5.54 11.93 21.06
CA GLY A 31 -6.42 11.37 20.04
C GLY A 31 -7.24 10.17 20.56
N ASP A 32 -8.30 9.82 19.84
CA ASP A 32 -9.15 8.68 20.19
C ASP A 32 -8.66 7.40 19.47
N PRO A 33 -8.17 6.38 20.20
CA PRO A 33 -7.68 5.14 19.60
C PRO A 33 -8.76 4.36 18.82
N ASN A 34 -10.05 4.69 19.02
CA ASN A 34 -11.16 4.09 18.27
C ASN A 34 -11.51 4.85 16.99
N ARG A 35 -10.81 5.96 16.68
CA ARG A 35 -11.12 6.85 15.55
C ARG A 35 -9.87 7.16 14.72
N ILE A 36 -9.13 6.13 14.36
CA ILE A 36 -7.94 6.24 13.52
C ILE A 36 -8.34 6.07 12.04
N TYR A 37 -7.87 6.98 11.20
CA TYR A 37 -8.06 6.94 9.75
C TYR A 37 -6.70 7.05 9.07
N LEU A 38 -6.44 6.21 8.08
CA LEU A 38 -5.21 6.24 7.32
C LEU A 38 -5.45 6.91 5.97
N MET A 39 -4.52 7.73 5.52
CA MET A 39 -4.58 8.38 4.22
C MET A 39 -3.19 8.37 3.59
N GLY A 40 -3.15 8.09 2.29
CA GLY A 40 -1.93 8.19 1.49
C GLY A 40 -2.22 8.89 0.17
N GLN A 41 -1.20 9.54 -0.39
CA GLN A 41 -1.28 10.21 -1.69
C GLN A 41 -0.13 9.77 -2.60
N SER A 42 -0.41 9.53 -3.88
CA SER A 42 0.59 9.09 -4.88
C SER A 42 1.36 7.84 -4.41
N ALA A 43 2.69 7.88 -4.37
CA ALA A 43 3.52 6.81 -3.83
C ALA A 43 3.16 6.45 -2.39
N GLY A 44 2.75 7.43 -1.56
CA GLY A 44 2.27 7.17 -0.20
C GLY A 44 0.97 6.36 -0.18
N ALA A 45 0.08 6.56 -1.17
CA ALA A 45 -1.14 5.76 -1.29
C ALA A 45 -0.85 4.31 -1.68
N HIS A 46 0.19 4.09 -2.49
CA HIS A 46 0.69 2.75 -2.82
C HIS A 46 1.31 2.07 -1.60
N ILE A 47 2.26 2.73 -0.94
CA ILE A 47 2.98 2.20 0.23
C ILE A 47 2.01 1.88 1.37
N SER A 48 1.07 2.78 1.70
CA SER A 48 0.08 2.55 2.74
C SER A 48 -0.87 1.39 2.41
N ALA A 49 -1.24 1.21 1.13
CA ALA A 49 -2.06 0.07 0.71
C ALA A 49 -1.30 -1.25 0.84
N CYS A 50 -0.02 -1.29 0.44
CA CYS A 50 0.85 -2.45 0.67
C CYS A 50 1.00 -2.77 2.17
N ALA A 51 1.18 -1.75 3.02
CA ALA A 51 1.31 -1.95 4.46
C ALA A 51 0.03 -2.50 5.11
N LEU A 52 -1.15 -2.01 4.72
CA LEU A 52 -2.42 -2.56 5.19
C LEU A 52 -2.63 -4.01 4.74
N LEU A 53 -2.27 -4.32 3.49
CA LEU A 53 -2.43 -5.66 2.95
C LEU A 53 -1.48 -6.68 3.58
N ASP A 54 -0.20 -6.32 3.71
CA ASP A 54 0.80 -7.13 4.41
C ASP A 54 0.39 -7.40 5.87
N GLN A 55 -0.13 -6.37 6.54
CA GLN A 55 -0.64 -6.49 7.90
C GLN A 55 -1.88 -7.41 7.98
N ALA A 56 -2.83 -7.27 7.06
CA ALA A 56 -4.00 -8.14 6.99
C ALA A 56 -3.63 -9.61 6.73
N ILE A 57 -2.62 -9.86 5.89
CA ILE A 57 -2.08 -11.20 5.64
C ILE A 57 -1.50 -11.79 6.93
N LYS A 58 -0.68 -11.02 7.66
CA LYS A 58 -0.13 -11.44 8.95
C LYS A 58 -1.22 -11.75 9.97
N GLU A 59 -2.26 -10.92 10.07
CA GLU A 59 -3.38 -11.14 10.99
C GLU A 59 -4.25 -12.36 10.62
N SER A 60 -4.21 -12.79 9.36
CA SER A 60 -4.92 -13.99 8.91
C SER A 60 -4.19 -15.30 9.22
N ASP A 61 -2.91 -15.23 9.61
CA ASP A 61 -2.10 -16.37 10.02
C ASP A 61 -2.03 -16.42 11.55
N GLU A 62 -2.66 -17.43 12.16
CA GLU A 62 -2.70 -17.61 13.63
C GLU A 62 -1.31 -17.86 14.26
N SER A 63 -0.30 -18.21 13.44
CA SER A 63 1.07 -18.40 13.92
C SER A 63 1.87 -17.10 14.06
N GLU A 64 1.39 -16.02 13.42
CA GLU A 64 2.02 -14.71 13.45
C GLU A 64 1.50 -13.86 14.63
N SER A 65 2.36 -12.99 15.15
CA SER A 65 2.01 -12.03 16.20
C SER A 65 2.29 -10.62 15.71
N THR A 66 1.31 -9.73 15.87
CA THR A 66 1.35 -8.37 15.34
C THR A 66 1.32 -7.31 16.43
N SER A 67 2.01 -6.19 16.20
CA SER A 67 2.10 -5.08 17.17
C SER A 67 0.98 -4.06 17.04
N TRP A 68 0.10 -4.21 16.06
CA TRP A 68 -1.09 -3.40 15.81
C TRP A 68 -2.08 -4.24 15.00
N SER A 69 -3.35 -3.83 14.94
CA SER A 69 -4.37 -4.48 14.12
C SER A 69 -4.95 -3.56 13.05
N VAL A 70 -5.17 -4.10 11.85
CA VAL A 70 -5.91 -3.41 10.77
C VAL A 70 -7.28 -2.92 11.25
N SER A 71 -7.94 -3.64 12.18
CA SER A 71 -9.24 -3.27 12.75
C SER A 71 -9.27 -1.95 13.54
N GLN A 72 -8.08 -1.46 13.95
CA GLN A 72 -7.92 -0.14 14.57
C GLN A 72 -8.13 0.99 13.54
N ILE A 73 -7.87 0.73 12.25
CA ILE A 73 -8.05 1.68 11.16
C ILE A 73 -9.51 1.64 10.67
N LYS A 74 -10.25 2.73 10.87
CA LYS A 74 -11.69 2.79 10.54
C LYS A 74 -11.98 2.97 9.06
N ALA A 75 -11.12 3.69 8.36
CA ALA A 75 -11.10 3.70 6.91
C ALA A 75 -9.71 4.09 6.40
N TYR A 76 -9.45 3.66 5.18
CA TYR A 76 -8.29 4.06 4.39
C TYR A 76 -8.72 4.92 3.20
N PHE A 77 -8.01 6.03 3.01
CA PHE A 77 -8.22 6.95 1.89
C PHE A 77 -6.97 6.99 1.00
N GLY A 78 -7.07 6.39 -0.18
CA GLY A 78 -6.00 6.39 -1.18
C GLY A 78 -6.24 7.44 -2.26
N LEU A 79 -5.34 8.42 -2.38
CA LEU A 79 -5.48 9.52 -3.33
C LEU A 79 -4.45 9.39 -4.44
N SER A 80 -4.90 9.25 -5.70
CA SER A 80 -4.03 9.21 -6.87
C SER A 80 -2.92 8.15 -6.75
N GLY A 81 -3.24 6.99 -6.17
CA GLY A 81 -2.27 5.91 -5.94
C GLY A 81 -2.06 5.01 -7.15
N GLY A 82 -0.86 4.44 -7.26
CA GLY A 82 -0.58 3.36 -8.21
C GLY A 82 -0.82 2.00 -7.56
N TYR A 83 -1.81 1.23 -8.02
CA TYR A 83 -2.18 -0.06 -7.38
C TYR A 83 -1.78 -1.29 -8.19
N ASN A 84 -1.41 -1.10 -9.46
CA ASN A 84 -0.86 -2.12 -10.34
C ASN A 84 0.39 -1.60 -11.03
N LEU A 85 1.54 -2.13 -10.61
CA LEU A 85 2.83 -1.62 -11.01
C LEU A 85 3.23 -1.97 -12.44
N PHE A 86 2.67 -3.03 -13.03
CA PHE A 86 2.98 -3.42 -14.41
C PHE A 86 2.59 -2.32 -15.40
N ASN A 87 1.48 -1.63 -15.14
CA ASN A 87 1.00 -0.51 -15.95
C ASN A 87 1.83 0.77 -15.74
N LEU A 88 2.69 0.81 -14.72
CA LEU A 88 3.41 2.02 -14.30
C LEU A 88 4.89 2.05 -14.71
N VAL A 89 5.51 0.90 -14.97
CA VAL A 89 6.93 0.82 -15.33
C VAL A 89 7.24 1.70 -16.54
N ASP A 90 6.54 1.48 -17.65
CA ASP A 90 6.80 2.19 -18.90
C ASP A 90 6.27 3.63 -18.85
N HIS A 91 5.16 3.86 -18.14
CA HIS A 91 4.63 5.20 -17.88
C HIS A 91 5.66 6.08 -17.17
N PHE A 92 6.20 5.64 -16.04
CA PHE A 92 7.21 6.38 -15.30
C PHE A 92 8.52 6.54 -16.07
N HIS A 93 8.89 5.53 -16.85
CA HIS A 93 10.05 5.63 -17.74
C HIS A 93 9.90 6.78 -18.74
N SER A 94 8.75 6.90 -19.38
CA SER A 94 8.46 7.99 -20.34
C SER A 94 8.45 9.38 -19.69
N ARG A 95 8.32 9.45 -18.36
CA ARG A 95 8.23 10.68 -17.57
C ARG A 95 9.51 11.02 -16.80
N GLY A 96 10.59 10.29 -17.06
CA GLY A 96 11.93 10.59 -16.53
C GLY A 96 12.38 9.75 -15.33
N LEU A 97 11.54 8.85 -14.81
CA LEU A 97 11.95 7.85 -13.82
C LEU A 97 12.33 6.55 -14.54
N TYR A 98 13.62 6.38 -14.81
CA TYR A 98 14.11 5.24 -15.59
C TYR A 98 13.66 3.88 -15.03
N ARG A 99 13.30 2.95 -15.93
CA ARG A 99 12.89 1.57 -15.58
C ARG A 99 13.87 0.89 -14.63
N SER A 100 15.18 1.05 -14.84
CA SER A 100 16.21 0.49 -13.96
C SER A 100 16.15 1.02 -12.53
N ILE A 101 15.85 2.32 -12.35
CA ILE A 101 15.70 2.94 -11.03
C ILE A 101 14.39 2.45 -10.40
N PHE A 102 13.29 2.53 -11.13
CA PHE A 102 11.98 2.09 -10.63
C PHE A 102 12.01 0.62 -10.19
N LEU A 103 12.53 -0.28 -11.04
CA LEU A 103 12.68 -1.70 -10.71
C LEU A 103 13.66 -1.92 -9.55
N SER A 104 14.72 -1.11 -9.43
CA SER A 104 15.61 -1.22 -8.27
C SER A 104 14.93 -0.82 -6.96
N ILE A 105 14.00 0.15 -6.97
CA ILE A 105 13.19 0.49 -5.79
C ILE A 105 12.18 -0.63 -5.51
N MET A 106 11.54 -1.15 -6.56
CA MET A 106 10.52 -2.20 -6.47
C MET A 106 11.08 -3.62 -6.28
N GLU A 107 12.39 -3.77 -6.01
CA GLU A 107 13.05 -5.07 -5.78
C GLU A 107 13.02 -6.03 -6.97
N GLY A 108 12.98 -5.48 -8.18
CA GLY A 108 13.01 -6.22 -9.43
C GLY A 108 11.63 -6.49 -10.01
N GLU A 109 11.63 -7.02 -11.23
CA GLU A 109 10.41 -7.25 -12.01
C GLU A 109 9.52 -8.35 -11.41
N GLN A 110 10.13 -9.36 -10.77
CA GLN A 110 9.42 -10.48 -10.14
C GLN A 110 8.59 -10.01 -8.92
N SER A 111 9.02 -8.95 -8.26
CA SER A 111 8.38 -8.39 -7.06
C SER A 111 7.20 -7.46 -7.40
N LEU A 112 7.03 -7.06 -8.68
CA LEU A 112 5.97 -6.14 -9.08
C LEU A 112 4.57 -6.64 -8.72
N LYS A 113 4.32 -7.96 -8.83
CA LYS A 113 3.04 -8.55 -8.44
C LYS A 113 2.81 -8.39 -6.93
N GLN A 114 3.80 -8.73 -6.12
CA GLN A 114 3.74 -8.63 -4.65
C GLN A 114 3.45 -7.20 -4.19
N PHE A 115 4.06 -6.22 -4.85
CA PHE A 115 3.84 -4.80 -4.56
C PHE A 115 2.74 -4.18 -5.43
N SER A 116 1.83 -4.97 -6.00
CA SER A 116 0.63 -4.46 -6.67
C SER A 116 -0.60 -4.82 -5.83
N PRO A 117 -1.07 -3.95 -4.92
CA PRO A 117 -2.26 -4.23 -4.10
C PRO A 117 -3.47 -4.70 -4.90
N GLU A 118 -3.67 -4.16 -6.12
CA GLU A 118 -4.74 -4.60 -7.02
C GLU A 118 -4.64 -6.07 -7.41
N LEU A 119 -3.43 -6.54 -7.74
CA LEU A 119 -3.21 -7.92 -8.15
C LEU A 119 -3.20 -8.86 -6.96
N MET A 120 -2.67 -8.40 -5.82
CA MET A 120 -2.61 -9.19 -4.60
C MET A 120 -4.00 -9.49 -4.07
N VAL A 121 -4.93 -8.53 -4.03
CA VAL A 121 -6.31 -8.81 -3.54
C VAL A 121 -7.09 -9.79 -4.42
N GLN A 122 -6.62 -10.04 -5.64
CA GLN A 122 -7.17 -11.04 -6.56
C GLN A 122 -6.46 -12.40 -6.42
N ASP A 123 -5.36 -12.48 -5.67
CA ASP A 123 -4.60 -13.71 -5.48
C ASP A 123 -5.36 -14.67 -4.54
N PRO A 124 -5.71 -15.89 -5.00
CA PRO A 124 -6.45 -16.84 -4.19
C PRO A 124 -5.77 -17.20 -2.86
N SER A 125 -4.44 -17.12 -2.80
CA SER A 125 -3.66 -17.46 -1.60
C SER A 125 -3.90 -16.52 -0.41
N ILE A 126 -4.38 -15.29 -0.65
CA ILE A 126 -4.62 -14.31 0.41
C ILE A 126 -6.10 -14.02 0.65
N THR A 127 -7.01 -14.83 0.09
CA THR A 127 -8.46 -14.63 0.21
C THR A 127 -8.92 -14.49 1.67
N ASN A 128 -8.27 -15.21 2.59
CA ASN A 128 -8.58 -15.18 4.03
C ASN A 128 -8.19 -13.86 4.71
N ALA A 129 -7.28 -13.08 4.13
CA ALA A 129 -6.85 -11.77 4.64
C ALA A 129 -7.81 -10.64 4.26
N ILE A 130 -8.53 -10.77 3.15
CA ILE A 130 -9.41 -9.71 2.62
C ILE A 130 -10.46 -9.22 3.64
N PRO A 131 -11.11 -10.08 4.44
CA PRO A 131 -12.07 -9.62 5.46
C PRO A 131 -11.48 -8.74 6.56
N PHE A 132 -10.16 -8.76 6.78
CA PHE A 132 -9.50 -7.92 7.77
C PHE A 132 -9.26 -6.49 7.28
N LEU A 133 -9.25 -6.27 5.96
CA LEU A 133 -8.99 -4.95 5.38
C LEU A 133 -10.04 -3.93 5.85
N PRO A 134 -9.63 -2.68 6.12
CA PRO A 134 -10.56 -1.66 6.55
C PRO A 134 -11.41 -1.23 5.35
N ARG A 135 -12.40 -0.36 5.58
CA ARG A 135 -13.10 0.29 4.46
C ARG A 135 -12.11 1.11 3.63
N ILE A 136 -11.93 0.73 2.36
CA ILE A 136 -11.03 1.43 1.41
C ILE A 136 -11.85 2.40 0.54
N ILE A 137 -11.39 3.65 0.46
CA ILE A 137 -11.98 4.69 -0.39
C ILE A 137 -10.86 5.26 -1.25
N LEU A 138 -11.02 5.15 -2.57
CA LEU A 138 -10.01 5.60 -3.53
C LEU A 138 -10.51 6.82 -4.29
N PHE A 139 -9.66 7.85 -4.38
CA PHE A 139 -9.92 9.06 -5.14
C PHE A 139 -8.89 9.18 -6.26
N HIS A 140 -9.36 9.44 -7.48
CA HIS A 140 -8.49 9.70 -8.62
C HIS A 140 -9.05 10.84 -9.45
N GLY A 141 -8.23 11.86 -9.71
CA GLY A 141 -8.61 12.98 -10.56
C GLY A 141 -8.46 12.63 -12.05
N THR A 142 -9.42 13.03 -12.88
CA THR A 142 -9.30 12.84 -14.35
C THR A 142 -8.23 13.73 -14.99
N ALA A 143 -7.79 14.77 -14.29
CA ALA A 143 -6.67 15.62 -14.70
C ALA A 143 -5.30 15.09 -14.20
N ASP A 144 -5.26 13.96 -13.51
CA ASP A 144 -4.02 13.38 -12.99
C ASP A 144 -3.14 12.89 -14.15
N CYS A 145 -2.00 13.56 -14.33
CA CYS A 145 -1.02 13.18 -15.34
C CYS A 145 0.15 12.37 -14.74
N SER A 146 0.13 12.13 -13.43
CA SER A 146 1.18 11.40 -12.70
C SER A 146 0.93 9.90 -12.69
N ILE A 147 -0.32 9.47 -12.49
CA ILE A 147 -0.75 8.07 -12.56
C ILE A 147 -1.81 7.94 -13.65
N PRO A 148 -1.60 7.08 -14.67
CA PRO A 148 -2.53 6.93 -15.77
C PRO A 148 -3.85 6.32 -15.27
N PHE A 149 -4.95 6.66 -15.95
CA PHE A 149 -6.29 6.23 -15.56
C PHE A 149 -6.47 4.71 -15.58
N GLU A 150 -5.67 4.02 -16.39
CA GLU A 150 -5.61 2.55 -16.53
C GLU A 150 -4.83 1.86 -15.40
N ALA A 151 -4.10 2.61 -14.58
CA ALA A 151 -3.44 2.12 -13.37
C ALA A 151 -4.25 2.38 -12.10
N ARG A 152 -5.51 2.84 -12.25
CA ARG A 152 -6.48 2.93 -11.15
C ARG A 152 -6.88 1.51 -10.75
N PHE A 153 -7.11 1.31 -9.46
CA PHE A 153 -7.69 0.08 -8.94
C PHE A 153 -9.11 -0.09 -9.50
N GLU A 154 -9.36 -1.16 -10.26
CA GLU A 154 -10.71 -1.58 -10.60
C GLU A 154 -11.21 -2.54 -9.52
N SER A 155 -12.17 -2.08 -8.70
CA SER A 155 -12.80 -2.93 -7.69
C SER A 155 -13.44 -4.16 -8.34
N PRO A 156 -13.07 -5.39 -7.95
CA PRO A 156 -13.80 -6.59 -8.39
C PRO A 156 -15.18 -6.72 -7.72
N LEU A 157 -15.51 -5.84 -6.76
CA LEU A 157 -16.78 -5.86 -6.04
C LEU A 157 -17.80 -4.93 -6.71
N LYS A 158 -18.70 -5.53 -7.49
CA LYS A 158 -20.07 -5.08 -7.72
C LYS A 158 -21.03 -5.90 -6.89
#